data_AF-A0A917ELP7-F1
#
_entry.id   AF-A0A917ELP7-F1
#
_cell.length_a   1.000
_cell.length_b   1.000
_cell.length_c   1.000
_cell.angle_alpha   90.00
_cell.angle_beta   90.00
_cell.angle_gamma   90.00
#
_symmetry.space_group_name_H-M   'P 1'
#
loop_
_entity.id
_entity.type
_entity.pdbx_description
1 polymer ?
#
loop_
_entity_poly.entity_id
_entity_poly.type
_entity_poly.pdbx_seq_one_letter_code
_entity_poly.pdbx_strand_id
1 'polypeptide(L)'
;MSLIHHDTGEAYGTSSTMNVALNLVFQGEGFSIVDGEKIEWEKGDLFLAPPWSAHEHCNTSETEDAIIFTFQDVPVLTSMGTWFLEEPVGSAPRHVVRKDMSK
;
A
#
# COMPACT_ATOMS: atom_id res chain seq x y z
N MET A 1 3.83 -10.22 5.55
CA MET A 1 3.15 -9.16 6.32
C MET A 1 4.01 -7.93 6.20
N SER A 2 3.51 -6.91 5.53
CA SER A 2 4.13 -5.58 5.46
C SER A 2 3.30 -4.61 6.30
N LEU A 3 3.99 -3.69 6.95
CA LEU A 3 3.38 -2.53 7.60
C LEU A 3 3.52 -1.38 6.62
N ILE A 4 2.41 -0.78 6.22
CA ILE A 4 2.42 0.45 5.45
C ILE A 4 2.01 1.59 6.39
N HIS A 5 2.92 2.54 6.56
CA HIS A 5 2.71 3.76 7.34
C HIS A 5 2.61 4.93 6.35
N HIS A 6 1.52 5.68 6.44
CA HIS A 6 1.30 6.87 5.61
C HIS A 6 1.29 8.11 6.49
N ASP A 7 2.28 8.97 6.28
CA ASP A 7 2.35 10.31 6.87
C ASP A 7 1.16 11.17 6.40
N THR A 8 0.78 12.15 7.22
CA THR A 8 -0.33 13.08 6.96
C THR A 8 -0.21 13.76 5.58
N GLY A 9 -1.27 13.66 4.77
CA GLY A 9 -1.39 14.41 3.52
C GLY A 9 -0.61 13.87 2.31
N GLU A 10 -0.07 12.64 2.37
CA GLU A 10 0.70 12.06 1.26
C GLU A 10 -0.09 11.06 0.40
N ALA A 11 0.11 11.15 -0.92
CA ALA A 11 -0.25 10.14 -1.90
C ALA A 11 1.03 9.55 -2.53
N TYR A 12 1.08 8.23 -2.68
CA TYR A 12 2.22 7.50 -3.26
C TYR A 12 1.91 6.98 -4.66
N GLY A 13 2.94 6.84 -5.49
CA GLY A 13 2.80 6.46 -6.89
C GLY A 13 2.29 5.03 -7.09
N THR A 14 1.55 4.84 -8.18
CA THR A 14 0.86 3.60 -8.55
C THR A 14 1.83 2.50 -8.99
N SER A 15 1.70 1.28 -8.47
CA SER A 15 2.43 0.11 -8.99
C SER A 15 1.51 -1.11 -9.06
N SER A 16 1.76 -1.99 -10.03
CA SER A 16 1.06 -3.26 -10.17
C SER A 16 1.99 -4.39 -9.74
N THR A 17 1.55 -5.22 -8.80
CA THR A 17 2.29 -6.41 -8.38
C THR A 17 1.48 -7.67 -8.67
N MET A 18 2.15 -8.78 -9.00
CA MET A 18 1.47 -10.06 -9.28
C MET A 18 0.92 -10.75 -8.01
N ASN A 19 1.14 -10.18 -6.83
CA ASN A 19 0.72 -10.75 -5.57
C ASN A 19 -0.65 -10.22 -5.12
N VAL A 20 -1.33 -10.99 -4.28
CA VAL A 20 -2.49 -10.49 -3.52
C VAL A 20 -1.99 -9.48 -2.48
N ALA A 21 -2.75 -8.40 -2.27
CA ALA A 21 -2.58 -7.53 -1.11
C ALA A 21 -3.91 -7.35 -0.36
N LEU A 22 -4.05 -8.04 0.76
CA LEU A 22 -5.17 -7.86 1.69
C LEU A 22 -4.78 -6.82 2.75
N ASN A 23 -5.52 -5.72 2.80
CA ASN A 23 -5.21 -4.55 3.60
C ASN A 23 -6.19 -4.39 4.75
N LEU A 24 -5.69 -4.49 5.97
CA LEU A 24 -6.44 -4.20 7.21
C LEU A 24 -6.06 -2.82 7.71
N VAL A 25 -7.04 -1.92 7.81
CA VAL A 25 -6.82 -0.57 8.35
C VAL A 25 -6.85 -0.63 9.87
N PHE A 26 -5.68 -0.53 10.48
CA PHE A 26 -5.54 -0.57 11.93
C PHE A 26 -5.75 0.79 12.59
N GLN A 27 -5.41 1.87 11.88
CA GLN A 27 -5.56 3.26 12.31
C GLN A 27 -5.69 4.20 11.11
N GLY A 28 -6.37 5.33 11.31
CA GLY A 28 -6.53 6.40 10.32
C GLY A 28 -7.73 6.19 9.39
N GLU A 29 -7.84 7.09 8.43
CA GLU A 29 -8.85 7.11 7.38
C GLU A 29 -8.24 7.61 6.07
N GLY A 30 -8.85 7.25 4.96
CA GLY A 30 -8.33 7.60 3.66
C GLY A 30 -9.03 6.89 2.51
N PHE A 31 -8.30 6.77 1.41
CA PHE A 31 -8.76 6.00 0.27
C PHE A 31 -7.61 5.29 -0.43
N SER A 32 -7.97 4.28 -1.19
CA SER A 32 -7.09 3.62 -2.15
C SER A 32 -7.68 3.76 -3.54
N ILE A 33 -6.83 3.90 -4.55
CA ILE A 33 -7.23 3.64 -5.94
C ILE A 33 -6.73 2.25 -6.28
N VAL A 34 -7.63 1.33 -6.60
CA VAL A 34 -7.33 -0.05 -6.97
C VAL A 34 -7.95 -0.32 -8.33
N ASP A 35 -7.10 -0.57 -9.33
CA ASP A 35 -7.54 -0.76 -10.73
C ASP A 35 -8.44 0.38 -11.25
N GLY A 36 -8.13 1.61 -10.84
CA GLY A 36 -8.91 2.81 -11.17
C GLY A 36 -10.17 3.04 -10.33
N GLU A 37 -10.54 2.09 -9.47
CA GLU A 37 -11.67 2.24 -8.55
C GLU A 37 -11.24 2.83 -7.22
N LYS A 38 -11.96 3.86 -6.76
CA LYS A 38 -11.73 4.46 -5.45
C LYS A 38 -12.42 3.63 -4.37
N ILE A 39 -11.64 3.19 -3.39
CA ILE A 39 -12.10 2.50 -2.19
C ILE A 39 -11.79 3.39 -0.99
N GLU A 40 -12.84 3.96 -0.38
CA GLU A 40 -12.71 4.69 0.88
C GLU A 40 -12.61 3.69 2.03
N TRP A 41 -11.80 4.02 3.03
CA TRP A 41 -11.58 3.17 4.18
C TRP A 41 -11.32 3.97 5.45
N GLU A 42 -11.71 3.38 6.58
CA GLU A 42 -11.45 3.87 7.92
C GLU A 42 -10.98 2.74 8.84
N LYS A 43 -10.61 3.09 10.07
CA LYS A 43 -10.17 2.12 11.07
C LYS A 43 -11.16 0.96 11.24
N GLY A 44 -10.66 -0.25 11.03
CA GLY A 44 -11.42 -1.49 11.13
C GLY A 44 -11.80 -2.09 9.77
N ASP A 45 -11.65 -1.33 8.69
CA ASP A 45 -11.96 -1.82 7.36
C ASP A 45 -10.92 -2.82 6.84
N LEU A 46 -11.41 -3.70 5.97
CA LEU A 46 -10.63 -4.70 5.27
C LEU A 46 -10.95 -4.60 3.77
N PHE A 47 -9.94 -4.37 2.95
CA PHE A 47 -10.10 -4.32 1.50
C PHE A 47 -8.99 -5.07 0.78
N LEU A 48 -9.25 -5.41 -0.48
CA LEU A 48 -8.38 -6.24 -1.31
C LEU A 48 -7.87 -5.44 -2.50
N ALA A 49 -6.56 -5.49 -2.75
CA ALA A 49 -6.00 -5.26 -4.08
C ALA A 49 -5.68 -6.62 -4.71
N PRO A 50 -6.41 -7.02 -5.77
CA PRO A 50 -6.17 -8.28 -6.46
C PRO A 50 -4.79 -8.34 -7.13
N PRO A 51 -4.32 -9.54 -7.53
CA PRO A 51 -3.13 -9.69 -8.35
C PRO A 51 -3.23 -8.87 -9.63
N TRP A 52 -2.11 -8.26 -10.04
CA TRP A 52 -2.01 -7.43 -11.24
C TRP A 52 -2.83 -6.15 -11.23
N SER A 53 -3.45 -5.80 -10.11
CA SER A 53 -4.13 -4.52 -9.94
C SER A 53 -3.13 -3.44 -9.53
N ALA A 54 -3.07 -2.40 -10.35
CA ALA A 54 -2.45 -1.14 -9.98
C ALA A 54 -3.11 -0.62 -8.69
N HIS A 55 -2.33 -0.34 -7.66
CA HIS A 55 -2.86 0.19 -6.41
C HIS A 55 -2.00 1.28 -5.79
N GLU A 56 -2.68 2.23 -5.15
CA GLU A 56 -2.09 3.30 -4.34
C GLU A 56 -2.98 3.60 -3.14
N HIS A 57 -2.38 4.14 -2.08
CA HIS A 57 -3.05 4.50 -0.84
C HIS A 57 -2.79 5.97 -0.53
N CYS A 58 -3.81 6.68 -0.05
CA CYS A 58 -3.75 8.08 0.36
C CYS A 58 -4.37 8.24 1.75
N ASN A 59 -3.59 8.81 2.67
CA ASN A 59 -4.07 9.25 3.97
C ASN A 59 -4.71 10.63 3.82
N THR A 60 -6.01 10.75 4.12
CA THR A 60 -6.73 12.02 4.00
C THR A 60 -6.63 12.90 5.24
N SER A 61 -6.10 12.39 6.34
CA SER A 61 -5.97 13.14 7.59
C SER A 61 -4.74 14.06 7.55
N GLU A 62 -4.94 15.31 7.97
CA GLU A 62 -3.85 16.28 8.18
C GLU A 62 -3.20 16.15 9.57
N THR A 63 -3.81 15.41 10.48
CA THR A 63 -3.44 15.39 11.90
C THR A 63 -3.17 13.99 12.46
N GLU A 64 -3.53 12.94 11.74
CA GLU A 64 -3.37 11.56 12.18
C GLU A 64 -2.72 10.70 11.09
N ASP A 65 -1.76 9.88 11.50
CA ASP A 65 -1.14 8.89 10.61
C ASP A 65 -2.07 7.71 10.35
N ALA A 66 -2.00 7.14 9.15
CA ALA A 66 -2.67 5.88 8.84
C ALA A 66 -1.72 4.69 8.97
N ILE A 67 -2.23 3.61 9.56
CA ILE A 67 -1.51 2.34 9.73
C ILE A 67 -2.31 1.24 9.05
N ILE A 68 -1.73 0.66 8.00
CA ILE A 68 -2.35 -0.43 7.23
C ILE A 68 -1.45 -1.66 7.33
N PHE A 69 -2.03 -2.78 7.77
CA PHE A 69 -1.37 -4.08 7.71
C PHE A 69 -1.71 -4.79 6.41
N THR A 70 -0.69 -5.12 5.62
CA THR A 70 -0.87 -5.82 4.35
C THR A 70 -0.38 -7.27 4.45
N PHE A 71 -1.28 -8.18 4.13
CA PHE A 71 -1.01 -9.62 4.01
C PHE A 71 -0.84 -9.97 2.54
N GLN A 72 0.27 -10.64 2.22
CA GLN A 72 0.68 -10.94 0.85
C GLN A 72 1.28 -12.34 0.76
N ASP A 73 1.12 -12.96 -0.41
CA ASP A 73 1.66 -14.27 -0.78
C ASP A 73 3.04 -14.20 -1.46
N VAL A 74 3.71 -13.04 -1.39
CA VAL A 74 5.05 -12.80 -1.97
C VAL A 74 6.06 -13.92 -1.67
N PRO A 75 6.20 -14.45 -0.43
CA PRO A 75 7.16 -15.53 -0.18
C PRO A 75 6.91 -16.79 -1.02
N VAL A 76 5.64 -17.14 -1.25
CA VAL A 76 5.25 -18.29 -2.06
C VAL A 76 5.56 -18.03 -3.53
N LEU A 77 5.14 -16.87 -4.06
CA LEU A 77 5.40 -16.49 -5.46
C LEU A 77 6.91 -16.40 -5.77
N THR A 78 7.70 -15.85 -4.85
CA THR A 78 9.15 -15.78 -4.99
C THR A 78 9.77 -17.19 -5.00
N SER A 79 9.30 -18.10 -4.15
CA SER A 79 9.80 -19.49 -4.12
C SER A 79 9.53 -20.27 -5.41
N MET A 80 8.46 -19.91 -6.13
CA MET A 80 8.11 -20.51 -7.43
C MET A 80 8.79 -19.82 -8.61
N GLY A 81 9.50 -18.72 -8.40
CA GLY A 81 10.09 -17.92 -9.48
C GLY A 81 9.05 -17.17 -10.31
N THR A 82 7.86 -16.91 -9.76
CA THR A 82 6.73 -16.29 -10.45
C THR A 82 6.35 -14.92 -9.88
N TRP A 83 7.25 -14.30 -9.10
CA TRP A 83 7.01 -12.96 -8.56
C TRP A 83 7.45 -11.90 -9.58
N PHE A 84 6.49 -11.08 -10.01
CA PHE A 84 6.71 -9.99 -10.97
C PHE A 84 6.16 -8.67 -10.40
N LEU A 85 6.83 -7.58 -10.76
CA LEU A 85 6.51 -6.20 -10.40
C LEU A 85 6.54 -5.36 -11.68
N GLU A 86 5.50 -4.56 -11.90
CA GLU A 86 5.49 -3.52 -12.90
C GLU A 86 5.71 -2.16 -12.22
N GLU A 87 6.80 -1.49 -12.58
CA GLU A 87 7.09 -0.14 -12.09
C GLU A 87 6.18 0.90 -12.76
N PRO A 88 5.76 1.95 -12.03
CA PRO A 88 5.04 3.07 -12.63
C PRO A 88 5.81 3.68 -13.80
N VAL A 89 5.12 3.90 -14.91
CA VAL A 89 5.68 4.68 -16.04
C VAL A 89 5.88 6.12 -15.59
N GLY A 90 7.12 6.59 -15.59
CA GLY A 90 7.46 8.02 -15.45
C GLY A 90 7.73 8.54 -14.03
N SER A 91 7.72 7.69 -13.00
CA SER A 91 8.17 8.09 -11.65
C SER A 91 8.88 6.95 -10.92
N ALA A 92 10.02 7.25 -10.30
CA ALA A 92 10.77 6.25 -9.54
C ALA A 92 10.01 5.87 -8.26
N PRO A 93 10.03 4.59 -7.83
CA PRO A 93 9.47 4.18 -6.55
C PRO A 93 10.11 4.98 -5.41
N ARG A 94 9.31 5.71 -4.62
CA ARG A 94 9.79 6.40 -3.40
C ARG A 94 9.46 5.54 -2.19
N HIS A 95 10.47 4.84 -1.67
CA HIS A 95 10.39 4.24 -0.34
C HIS A 95 10.80 5.31 0.68
N VAL A 96 9.82 6.02 1.26
CA VAL A 96 10.08 7.02 2.31
C VAL A 96 10.24 6.27 3.62
N VAL A 97 11.47 5.90 3.95
CA VAL A 97 11.84 5.47 5.31
C VAL A 97 12.41 6.70 6.00
N ARG A 98 11.74 7.18 7.05
CA ARG A 98 12.28 8.23 7.92
C ARG A 98 13.70 7.88 8.35
N LYS A 99 14.63 8.80 8.14
CA LYS A 99 16.05 8.64 8.49
C LYS A 99 16.37 9.07 9.92
N ASP A 100 15.37 9.19 10.79
CA ASP A 100 15.50 9.70 12.15
C ASP A 100 14.85 8.77 13.19
N MET A 101 15.38 7.55 13.29
CA MET A 101 15.35 6.80 14.55
C MET A 101 16.73 6.91 15.23
N SER A 102 17.19 8.14 15.47
CA SER A 102 18.29 8.39 16.41
C SER A 102 17.70 8.65 17.80
N LYS A 103 17.91 7.71 18.71
CA LYS A 103 18.20 8.09 20.10
C LYS A 103 19.64 8.61 20.19
#